data_AF-A0A6B3MHB6-F1
#
_entry.id   AF-A0A6B3MHB6-F1
#
_cell.length_a   1.000
_cell.length_b   1.000
_cell.length_c   1.000
_cell.angle_alpha   90.00
_cell.angle_beta   90.00
_cell.angle_gamma   90.00
#
_symmetry.space_group_name_H-M   'P 1'
#
loop_
_entity.id
_entity.type
_entity.pdbx_description
1 polymer ?
#
loop_
_entity_poly.entity_id
_entity_poly.type
_entity_poly.pdbx_seq_one_letter_code
_entity_poly.pdbx_strand_id
1 'polypeptide(L)'
;MKQIHQKVLTTLLSTFLLLILLSGSNIAFAQPVGSDGLDTAQTSFYNNQSDQTIKVDTLSNLGYEISVPFDFNDPPPGGLGDGVVQQIVFDFQQVESLIPGTDDLFTVTGSLSRDDEGKLVTEKLYGVVAGRLKPDTCPIEIEDTQIGLYKNTGLANKKAEDLDKQGYLVYVSINTELQKKAIDALKNLNCTSIDGLTKKVTVDFKKVFELLPPRLQQPARERPFVYFPQGDSIYLVNARKLY
;
A
#
# COMPACT_ATOMS: atom_id res chain seq x y z
N MET A 1 34.72 38.91 -47.11
CA MET A 1 34.80 37.97 -45.97
C MET A 1 33.54 38.08 -45.10
N LYS A 2 32.44 37.50 -45.57
CA LYS A 2 31.11 37.46 -44.90
C LYS A 2 30.50 36.10 -45.24
N GLN A 3 30.77 35.04 -44.48
CA GLN A 3 29.99 33.78 -44.57
C GLN A 3 30.37 32.68 -43.56
N ILE A 4 30.66 33.00 -42.29
CA ILE A 4 30.94 31.94 -41.29
C ILE A 4 30.07 32.05 -40.02
N HIS A 5 29.32 33.14 -39.80
CA HIS A 5 28.56 33.33 -38.56
C HIS A 5 27.08 32.89 -38.60
N GLN A 6 26.61 32.26 -39.68
CA GLN A 6 25.17 31.94 -39.84
C GLN A 6 24.84 30.44 -39.81
N LYS A 7 25.85 29.56 -39.68
CA LYS A 7 25.65 28.09 -39.60
C LYS A 7 25.76 27.50 -38.19
N VAL A 8 26.25 28.25 -37.21
CA VAL A 8 26.42 27.75 -35.83
C VAL A 8 25.19 28.06 -34.95
N LEU A 9 24.40 29.07 -35.31
CA LEU A 9 23.26 29.51 -34.50
C LEU A 9 21.98 28.69 -34.75
N THR A 10 21.87 28.01 -35.89
CA THR A 10 20.69 27.17 -36.23
C THR A 10 20.81 25.73 -35.76
N THR A 11 22.00 25.23 -35.45
CA THR A 11 22.20 23.85 -34.96
C THR A 11 22.10 23.75 -33.43
N LEU A 12 22.32 24.84 -32.71
CA LEU A 12 22.16 24.91 -31.24
C LEU A 12 20.72 25.16 -30.80
N LEU A 13 19.85 25.68 -31.67
CA LEU A 13 18.42 25.85 -31.34
C LEU A 13 17.57 24.59 -31.60
N SER A 14 18.04 23.63 -32.41
CA SER A 14 17.29 22.40 -32.68
C SER A 14 17.57 21.26 -31.70
N THR A 15 18.66 21.35 -30.92
CA THR A 15 18.99 20.36 -29.87
C THR A 15 18.40 20.73 -28.51
N PHE A 16 18.09 22.01 -28.27
CA PHE A 16 17.41 22.44 -27.04
C PHE A 16 15.87 22.33 -27.13
N LEU A 17 15.30 22.22 -28.34
CA LEU A 17 13.86 22.07 -28.55
C LEU A 17 13.38 20.60 -28.60
N LEU A 18 14.28 19.63 -28.49
CA LEU A 18 13.94 18.20 -28.33
C LEU A 18 13.96 17.73 -26.86
N LEU A 19 14.27 18.62 -25.92
CA LEU A 19 14.30 18.36 -24.48
C LEU A 19 13.09 18.94 -23.72
N ILE A 20 12.13 19.55 -24.41
CA ILE A 20 10.96 20.23 -23.81
C ILE A 20 9.62 19.59 -24.25
N LEU A 21 9.64 18.37 -24.79
CA LEU A 21 8.41 17.64 -25.20
C LEU A 21 8.19 16.30 -24.47
N LEU A 22 8.81 16.10 -23.30
CA LEU A 22 8.51 14.97 -22.41
C LEU A 22 8.15 15.40 -20.98
N SER A 23 7.59 16.60 -20.83
CA SER A 23 6.80 16.96 -19.65
C SER A 23 5.34 16.64 -19.94
N GLY A 24 4.88 15.43 -19.59
CA GLY A 24 3.47 15.08 -19.81
C GLY A 24 3.04 13.66 -19.42
N SER A 25 3.97 12.77 -19.12
CA SER A 25 3.66 11.45 -18.60
C SER A 25 4.55 11.18 -17.40
N ASN A 26 3.94 10.84 -16.27
CA ASN A 26 4.63 10.24 -15.14
C ASN A 26 5.31 8.96 -15.65
N ILE A 27 6.56 9.06 -16.12
CA ILE A 27 7.39 7.90 -16.40
C ILE A 27 7.76 7.36 -15.01
N ALA A 28 6.93 6.43 -14.52
CA ALA A 28 7.35 5.53 -13.48
C ALA A 28 8.55 4.77 -14.04
N PHE A 29 9.76 5.17 -13.65
CA PHE A 29 10.94 4.36 -13.90
C PHE A 29 10.67 3.01 -13.24
N ALA A 30 10.49 1.97 -14.06
CA ALA A 30 10.39 0.61 -13.57
C ALA A 30 11.65 0.34 -12.74
N GLN A 31 11.50 0.23 -11.42
CA GLN A 31 12.63 -0.09 -10.55
C GLN A 31 13.14 -1.48 -10.96
N PRO A 32 14.47 -1.69 -10.99
CA PRO A 32 15.01 -3.02 -11.26
C PRO A 32 14.41 -4.01 -10.25
N VAL A 33 13.71 -5.02 -10.76
CA VAL A 33 13.15 -6.11 -9.97
C VAL A 33 14.17 -7.24 -9.88
N GLY A 34 14.29 -7.85 -8.70
CA GLY A 34 15.13 -9.04 -8.50
C GLY A 34 14.69 -10.20 -9.39
N SER A 35 15.54 -11.22 -9.49
CA SER A 35 15.29 -12.44 -10.28
C SER A 35 14.57 -13.53 -9.47
N ASP A 36 14.02 -13.15 -8.32
CA ASP A 36 13.31 -13.99 -7.35
C ASP A 36 11.81 -14.11 -7.65
N GLY A 37 11.28 -13.22 -8.50
CA GLY A 37 9.84 -12.98 -8.54
C GLY A 37 9.38 -12.34 -7.24
N LEU A 38 8.34 -11.52 -7.32
CA LEU A 38 7.97 -10.65 -6.21
C LEU A 38 6.69 -11.11 -5.55
N ASP A 39 6.77 -11.36 -4.25
CA ASP A 39 5.59 -11.34 -3.39
C ASP A 39 5.04 -9.92 -3.37
N THR A 40 3.89 -9.72 -4.03
CA THR A 40 3.26 -8.40 -4.15
C THR A 40 2.01 -8.32 -3.29
N ALA A 41 1.80 -7.17 -2.67
CA ALA A 41 0.51 -6.79 -2.12
C ALA A 41 -0.05 -5.54 -2.81
N GLN A 42 -1.35 -5.39 -2.72
CA GLN A 42 -2.07 -4.21 -3.14
C GLN A 42 -3.03 -3.78 -2.04
N THR A 43 -2.91 -2.51 -1.64
CA THR A 43 -3.84 -1.83 -0.74
C THR A 43 -4.49 -0.70 -1.55
N SER A 44 -5.80 -0.77 -1.73
CA SER A 44 -6.55 0.17 -2.56
C SER A 44 -7.81 0.65 -1.87
N PHE A 45 -8.21 1.88 -2.16
CA PHE A 45 -9.31 2.55 -1.49
C PHE A 45 -10.32 3.08 -2.50
N TYR A 46 -11.61 2.87 -2.20
CA TYR A 46 -12.72 3.20 -3.08
C TYR A 46 -13.76 4.04 -2.34
N ASN A 47 -14.46 4.90 -3.07
CA ASN A 47 -15.51 5.76 -2.48
C ASN A 47 -16.90 5.08 -2.46
N ASN A 48 -17.04 3.91 -3.07
CA ASN A 48 -18.29 3.13 -3.09
C ASN A 48 -18.02 1.62 -3.19
N GLN A 49 -19.02 0.83 -2.78
CA GLN A 49 -18.95 -0.63 -2.76
C GLN A 49 -18.87 -1.26 -4.17
N SER A 50 -19.47 -0.64 -5.19
CA SER A 50 -19.45 -1.19 -6.55
C SER A 50 -18.03 -1.22 -7.11
N ASP A 51 -17.27 -0.15 -6.95
CA ASP A 51 -15.88 -0.06 -7.41
C ASP A 51 -14.97 -1.01 -6.61
N GLN A 52 -15.24 -1.17 -5.30
CA GLN A 52 -14.57 -2.17 -4.47
C GLN A 52 -14.79 -3.59 -5.02
N THR A 53 -16.03 -3.98 -5.32
CA THR A 53 -16.37 -5.31 -5.88
C THR A 53 -15.69 -5.54 -7.22
N ILE A 54 -15.74 -4.56 -8.13
CA ILE A 54 -15.06 -4.64 -9.44
C ILE A 54 -13.56 -4.88 -9.23
N LYS A 55 -12.94 -4.22 -8.24
CA LYS A 55 -11.52 -4.42 -7.94
C LYS A 55 -11.24 -5.81 -7.39
N VAL A 56 -12.05 -6.27 -6.44
CA VAL A 56 -11.95 -7.61 -5.85
C VAL A 56 -12.02 -8.68 -6.94
N ASP A 57 -13.00 -8.60 -7.83
CA ASP A 57 -13.15 -9.53 -8.96
C ASP A 57 -11.93 -9.48 -9.89
N THR A 58 -11.44 -8.28 -10.20
CA THR A 58 -10.26 -8.09 -11.04
C THR A 58 -9.02 -8.73 -10.41
N LEU A 59 -8.76 -8.49 -9.14
CA LEU A 59 -7.59 -9.02 -8.43
C LEU A 59 -7.67 -10.54 -8.26
N SER A 60 -8.84 -11.07 -7.90
CA SER A 60 -9.09 -12.52 -7.81
C SER A 60 -8.82 -13.21 -9.16
N ASN A 61 -9.31 -12.65 -10.27
CA ASN A 61 -9.06 -13.16 -11.61
C ASN A 61 -7.58 -13.12 -12.03
N LEU A 62 -6.79 -12.23 -11.41
CA LEU A 62 -5.34 -12.15 -11.60
C LEU A 62 -4.55 -13.08 -10.66
N GLY A 63 -5.24 -13.87 -9.84
CA GLY A 63 -4.66 -14.81 -8.88
C GLY A 63 -4.15 -14.16 -7.60
N TYR A 64 -4.70 -13.00 -7.22
CA TYR A 64 -4.47 -12.46 -5.88
C TYR A 64 -5.41 -13.11 -4.87
N GLU A 65 -4.90 -13.37 -3.67
CA GLU A 65 -5.71 -13.69 -2.49
C GLU A 65 -6.21 -12.38 -1.87
N ILE A 66 -7.52 -12.30 -1.60
CA ILE A 66 -8.17 -11.11 -1.03
C ILE A 66 -8.24 -11.26 0.49
N SER A 67 -7.69 -10.30 1.21
CA SER A 67 -7.69 -10.27 2.68
C SER A 67 -8.73 -9.31 3.26
N VAL A 68 -9.10 -8.26 2.51
CA VAL A 68 -10.22 -7.35 2.81
C VAL A 68 -10.82 -6.91 1.47
N PRO A 69 -12.15 -6.86 1.29
CA PRO A 69 -13.20 -7.34 2.22
C PRO A 69 -13.10 -8.85 2.46
N PHE A 70 -13.71 -9.33 3.54
CA PHE A 70 -13.56 -10.70 4.02
C PHE A 70 -14.88 -11.26 4.57
N ASP A 71 -15.23 -12.47 4.16
CA ASP A 71 -16.36 -13.25 4.70
C ASP A 71 -15.83 -14.29 5.70
N PHE A 72 -16.38 -14.30 6.93
CA PHE A 72 -15.97 -15.28 7.94
C PHE A 72 -16.38 -16.72 7.57
N ASN A 73 -17.36 -16.89 6.69
CA ASN A 73 -17.83 -18.19 6.22
C ASN A 73 -16.98 -18.76 5.08
N ASP A 74 -16.22 -17.91 4.38
CA ASP A 74 -15.33 -18.30 3.30
C ASP A 74 -13.97 -17.60 3.45
N PRO A 75 -13.19 -17.97 4.49
CA PRO A 75 -11.91 -17.32 4.74
C PRO A 75 -10.90 -17.67 3.63
N PRO A 76 -10.11 -16.70 3.09
CA PRO A 76 -8.93 -16.96 2.29
C PRO A 76 -8.05 -18.08 2.87
N PRO A 77 -7.54 -18.99 2.01
CA PRO A 77 -6.74 -20.13 2.44
C PRO A 77 -5.44 -19.73 3.14
N GLY A 78 -4.90 -18.54 2.87
CA GLY A 78 -3.75 -17.93 3.55
C GLY A 78 -4.10 -17.06 4.77
N GLY A 79 -5.37 -16.99 5.17
CA GLY A 79 -5.85 -16.07 6.21
C GLY A 79 -5.86 -14.61 5.76
N LEU A 80 -5.79 -13.68 6.73
CA LEU A 80 -5.82 -12.23 6.47
C LEU A 80 -4.45 -11.66 6.03
N GLY A 81 -3.43 -12.51 5.86
CA GLY A 81 -2.09 -12.18 5.35
C GLY A 81 -1.01 -12.15 6.45
N ASP A 82 0.13 -12.78 6.21
CA ASP A 82 1.26 -12.89 7.17
C ASP A 82 2.07 -11.58 7.37
N GLY A 83 1.70 -10.52 6.66
CA GLY A 83 2.40 -9.23 6.70
C GLY A 83 3.80 -9.23 6.06
N VAL A 84 4.17 -10.25 5.29
CA VAL A 84 5.47 -10.32 4.59
C VAL A 84 5.27 -10.14 3.09
N VAL A 85 5.97 -9.18 2.51
CA VAL A 85 5.88 -8.85 1.08
C VAL A 85 7.20 -8.28 0.58
N GLN A 86 7.44 -8.27 -0.71
CA GLN A 86 8.61 -7.59 -1.31
C GLN A 86 8.22 -6.30 -2.02
N GLN A 87 6.95 -6.19 -2.42
CA GLN A 87 6.40 -5.00 -3.05
C GLN A 87 4.96 -4.76 -2.57
N ILE A 88 4.60 -3.49 -2.37
CA ILE A 88 3.23 -3.07 -2.09
C ILE A 88 2.83 -1.94 -3.03
N VAL A 89 1.69 -2.09 -3.69
CA VAL A 89 1.01 -1.01 -4.42
C VAL A 89 0.01 -0.36 -3.49
N PHE A 90 0.12 0.96 -3.33
CA PHE A 90 -0.86 1.78 -2.65
C PHE A 90 -1.63 2.61 -3.68
N ASP A 91 -2.95 2.54 -3.62
CA ASP A 91 -3.86 3.30 -4.49
C ASP A 91 -4.84 4.11 -3.64
N PHE A 92 -4.49 5.39 -3.44
CA PHE A 92 -5.26 6.36 -2.65
C PHE A 92 -6.06 7.33 -3.52
N GLN A 93 -6.22 7.06 -4.82
CA GLN A 93 -6.73 8.07 -5.76
C GLN A 93 -8.20 8.45 -5.56
N GLN A 94 -8.95 7.65 -4.79
CA GLN A 94 -10.37 7.88 -4.51
C GLN A 94 -10.66 8.33 -3.07
N VAL A 95 -9.63 8.74 -2.32
CA VAL A 95 -9.78 9.25 -0.95
C VAL A 95 -9.32 10.71 -0.85
N GLU A 96 -9.76 11.41 0.18
CA GLU A 96 -9.28 12.76 0.49
C GLU A 96 -8.02 12.65 1.35
N SER A 97 -6.93 13.30 0.93
CA SER A 97 -5.67 13.33 1.67
C SER A 97 -5.57 14.55 2.60
N LEU A 98 -5.14 14.34 3.84
CA LEU A 98 -4.82 15.44 4.76
C LEU A 98 -3.59 16.24 4.29
N ILE A 99 -2.71 15.61 3.51
CA ILE A 99 -1.51 16.22 2.94
C ILE A 99 -1.71 16.23 1.43
N PRO A 100 -1.86 17.41 0.80
CA PRO A 100 -2.06 17.49 -0.65
C PRO A 100 -0.97 16.75 -1.42
N GLY A 101 -1.38 15.93 -2.40
CA GLY A 101 -0.46 15.19 -3.28
C GLY A 101 0.05 13.86 -2.71
N THR A 102 -0.51 13.37 -1.59
CA THR A 102 -0.22 12.02 -1.06
C THR A 102 -1.29 10.99 -1.42
N ASP A 103 -2.31 11.38 -2.17
CA ASP A 103 -3.44 10.58 -2.67
C ASP A 103 -3.17 9.91 -4.03
N ASP A 104 -1.95 10.02 -4.57
CA ASP A 104 -1.59 9.33 -5.80
C ASP A 104 -1.43 7.82 -5.62
N LEU A 105 -1.54 7.09 -6.72
CA LEU A 105 -1.04 5.72 -6.81
C LEU A 105 0.49 5.69 -6.77
N PHE A 106 1.05 4.81 -5.94
CA PHE A 106 2.49 4.56 -5.90
C PHE A 106 2.81 3.14 -5.43
N THR A 107 4.07 2.75 -5.64
CA THR A 107 4.59 1.45 -5.24
C THR A 107 5.73 1.64 -4.25
N VAL A 108 5.79 0.76 -3.25
CA VAL A 108 6.92 0.62 -2.34
C VAL A 108 7.54 -0.74 -2.58
N THR A 109 8.81 -0.78 -2.96
CA THR A 109 9.56 -2.03 -3.19
C THR A 109 10.70 -2.12 -2.18
N GLY A 110 10.97 -3.32 -1.68
CA GLY A 110 12.14 -3.61 -0.87
C GLY A 110 13.45 -3.21 -1.57
N SER A 111 14.49 -2.97 -0.79
CA SER A 111 15.81 -2.67 -1.37
C SER A 111 16.38 -3.93 -2.04
N LEU A 112 17.18 -3.75 -3.08
CA LEU A 112 17.89 -4.88 -3.69
C LEU A 112 19.09 -5.26 -2.83
N SER A 113 19.23 -6.55 -2.58
CA SER A 113 20.39 -7.14 -1.90
C SER A 113 20.91 -8.34 -2.70
N ARG A 114 21.99 -8.95 -2.23
CA ARG A 114 22.49 -10.24 -2.75
C ARG A 114 22.31 -11.31 -1.68
N ASP A 115 21.78 -12.46 -2.08
CA ASP A 115 21.75 -13.65 -1.23
C ASP A 115 23.16 -14.28 -1.07
N ASP A 116 23.24 -15.38 -0.33
CA ASP A 116 24.49 -16.09 -0.04
C ASP A 116 25.12 -16.66 -1.31
N GLU A 117 24.33 -16.90 -2.36
CA GLU A 117 24.76 -17.33 -3.69
C GLU A 117 25.13 -16.17 -4.62
N GLY A 118 25.01 -14.92 -4.16
CA GLY A 118 25.32 -13.71 -4.90
C GLY A 118 24.27 -13.29 -5.92
N LYS A 119 23.09 -13.91 -5.95
CA LYS A 119 21.96 -13.55 -6.81
C LYS A 119 21.27 -12.30 -6.26
N LEU A 120 20.84 -11.41 -7.16
CA LEU A 120 20.07 -10.23 -6.78
C LEU A 120 18.66 -10.64 -6.35
N VAL A 121 18.31 -10.29 -5.12
CA VAL A 121 17.01 -10.55 -4.48
C VAL A 121 16.44 -9.25 -3.92
N THR A 122 15.11 -9.18 -3.86
CA THR A 122 14.40 -8.04 -3.30
C THR A 122 14.17 -8.28 -1.81
N GLU A 123 14.62 -7.36 -0.96
CA GLU A 123 14.45 -7.49 0.48
C GLU A 123 12.97 -7.50 0.89
N LYS A 124 12.66 -8.25 1.93
CA LYS A 124 11.32 -8.32 2.49
C LYS A 124 10.98 -7.04 3.25
N LEU A 125 9.72 -6.64 3.12
CA LEU A 125 9.04 -5.63 3.91
C LEU A 125 8.01 -6.31 4.80
N TYR A 126 7.80 -5.71 5.97
CA TYR A 126 6.91 -6.21 7.00
C TYR A 126 5.79 -5.21 7.22
N GLY A 127 4.60 -5.57 6.75
CA GLY A 127 3.37 -4.81 6.90
C GLY A 127 2.66 -5.11 8.21
N VAL A 128 2.03 -4.09 8.78
CA VAL A 128 1.10 -4.22 9.89
C VAL A 128 -0.18 -3.49 9.49
N VAL A 129 -1.31 -4.20 9.48
CA VAL A 129 -2.63 -3.61 9.29
C VAL A 129 -3.50 -3.95 10.48
N ALA A 130 -4.10 -2.93 11.07
CA ALA A 130 -5.00 -3.08 12.19
C ALA A 130 -6.22 -2.16 12.04
N GLY A 131 -7.37 -2.62 12.51
CA GLY A 131 -8.62 -1.89 12.47
C GLY A 131 -9.17 -1.73 13.88
N ARG A 132 -9.62 -0.53 14.22
CA ARG A 132 -10.45 -0.34 15.41
C ARG A 132 -11.90 -0.41 14.98
N LEU A 133 -12.65 -1.29 15.62
CA LEU A 133 -14.04 -1.51 15.27
C LEU A 133 -14.91 -0.37 15.78
N LYS A 134 -15.92 -0.02 14.98
CA LYS A 134 -17.04 0.78 15.48
C LYS A 134 -17.96 -0.14 16.28
N PRO A 135 -18.31 0.19 17.54
CA PRO A 135 -19.22 -0.62 18.33
C PRO A 135 -20.59 -0.78 17.67
N ASP A 136 -21.22 -1.94 17.88
CA ASP A 136 -22.62 -2.21 17.56
C ASP A 136 -23.02 -2.07 16.07
N THR A 137 -22.10 -2.37 15.14
CA THR A 137 -22.37 -2.40 13.69
C THR A 137 -22.28 -3.83 13.13
N CYS A 138 -23.26 -4.23 12.31
CA CYS A 138 -23.16 -5.40 11.42
C CYS A 138 -23.71 -5.01 10.02
N PRO A 139 -22.97 -5.19 8.90
CA PRO A 139 -21.58 -5.70 8.82
C PRO A 139 -20.60 -4.84 9.63
N ILE A 140 -19.44 -5.43 9.95
CA ILE A 140 -18.48 -4.79 10.87
C ILE A 140 -17.88 -3.55 10.19
N GLU A 141 -18.16 -2.37 10.74
CA GLU A 141 -17.51 -1.12 10.32
C GLU A 141 -16.21 -0.90 11.10
N ILE A 142 -15.21 -0.34 10.43
CA ILE A 142 -13.92 0.05 11.02
C ILE A 142 -13.94 1.57 11.22
N GLU A 143 -13.78 2.07 12.45
CA GLU A 143 -13.72 3.52 12.67
C GLU A 143 -12.37 4.13 12.26
N ASP A 144 -11.29 3.37 12.44
CA ASP A 144 -9.94 3.79 12.10
C ASP A 144 -9.08 2.60 11.70
N THR A 145 -8.46 2.71 10.53
CA THR A 145 -7.50 1.73 10.01
C THR A 145 -6.09 2.28 10.13
N GLN A 146 -5.21 1.50 10.77
CA GLN A 146 -3.79 1.81 10.91
C GLN A 146 -2.98 0.87 10.02
N ILE A 147 -2.13 1.44 9.16
CA ILE A 147 -1.22 0.71 8.29
C ILE A 147 0.20 1.16 8.62
N GLY A 148 1.12 0.22 8.82
CA GLY A 148 2.54 0.48 8.98
C GLY A 148 3.37 -0.44 8.10
N LEU A 149 4.51 0.07 7.61
CA LEU A 149 5.44 -0.70 6.78
C LEU A 149 6.87 -0.55 7.32
N TYR A 150 7.57 -1.68 7.42
CA TYR A 150 8.85 -1.77 8.10
C TYR A 150 9.85 -2.63 7.32
N LYS A 151 11.15 -2.34 7.46
CA LYS A 151 12.24 -3.19 6.95
C LYS A 151 12.67 -4.28 7.94
N ASN A 152 12.12 -4.29 9.15
CA ASN A 152 12.56 -5.16 10.25
C ASN A 152 11.37 -5.75 11.01
N THR A 153 11.46 -7.04 11.29
CA THR A 153 10.44 -7.82 12.01
C THR A 153 10.17 -7.30 13.43
N GLY A 154 11.21 -6.95 14.18
CA GLY A 154 11.09 -6.42 15.54
C GLY A 154 10.33 -5.09 15.60
N LEU A 155 10.53 -4.20 14.62
CA LEU A 155 9.77 -2.95 14.55
C LEU A 155 8.30 -3.19 14.17
N ALA A 156 8.03 -4.11 13.24
CA ALA A 156 6.67 -4.49 12.86
C ALA A 156 5.93 -5.13 14.05
N ASN A 157 6.56 -6.07 14.75
CA ASN A 157 5.99 -6.71 15.94
C ASN A 157 5.69 -5.70 17.04
N LYS A 158 6.64 -4.80 17.33
CA LYS A 158 6.42 -3.75 18.32
C LYS A 158 5.23 -2.87 17.95
N LYS A 159 5.10 -2.46 16.68
CA LYS A 159 3.93 -1.68 16.23
C LYS A 159 2.64 -2.47 16.41
N ALA A 160 2.61 -3.74 16.06
CA ALA A 160 1.45 -4.60 16.23
C ALA A 160 1.02 -4.69 17.70
N GLU A 161 1.96 -4.93 18.62
CA GLU A 161 1.69 -4.95 20.07
C GLU A 161 1.21 -3.60 20.60
N ASP A 162 1.79 -2.49 20.12
CA ASP A 162 1.39 -1.15 20.52
C ASP A 162 -0.04 -0.82 20.04
N LEU A 163 -0.43 -1.28 18.85
CA LEU A 163 -1.79 -1.14 18.32
C LEU A 163 -2.79 -2.02 19.09
N ASP A 164 -2.42 -3.27 19.41
CA ASP A 164 -3.26 -4.16 20.22
C ASP A 164 -3.57 -3.57 21.60
N LYS A 165 -2.55 -3.01 22.27
CA LYS A 165 -2.72 -2.29 23.56
C LYS A 165 -3.65 -1.08 23.45
N GLN A 166 -3.78 -0.50 22.26
CA GLN A 166 -4.68 0.63 21.96
C GLN A 166 -6.08 0.17 21.52
N GLY A 167 -6.38 -1.13 21.60
CA GLY A 167 -7.68 -1.70 21.26
C GLY A 167 -7.93 -1.90 19.76
N TYR A 168 -6.88 -1.85 18.93
CA TYR A 168 -7.02 -2.24 17.52
C TYR A 168 -6.93 -3.76 17.39
N LEU A 169 -7.70 -4.31 16.45
CA LEU A 169 -7.56 -5.70 16.01
C LEU A 169 -6.51 -5.76 14.91
N VAL A 170 -5.39 -6.43 15.17
CA VAL A 170 -4.29 -6.59 14.22
C VAL A 170 -4.53 -7.82 13.35
N TYR A 171 -4.90 -7.63 12.09
CA TYR A 171 -5.27 -8.73 11.20
C TYR A 171 -4.23 -9.05 10.12
N VAL A 172 -3.33 -8.11 9.78
CA VAL A 172 -2.15 -8.40 8.92
C VAL A 172 -0.90 -8.08 9.73
N SER A 173 -0.06 -9.07 9.99
CA SER A 173 1.20 -8.91 10.76
C SER A 173 2.01 -10.20 10.82
N ILE A 174 3.33 -10.14 10.96
CA ILE A 174 4.11 -11.35 11.28
C ILE A 174 3.81 -11.91 12.69
N ASN A 175 3.09 -11.18 13.53
CA ASN A 175 2.65 -11.65 14.85
C ASN A 175 1.37 -12.50 14.71
N THR A 176 1.55 -13.81 14.56
CA THR A 176 0.45 -14.77 14.37
C THR A 176 -0.48 -14.88 15.58
N GLU A 177 0.01 -14.62 16.79
CA GLU A 177 -0.82 -14.64 18.00
C GLU A 177 -1.82 -13.48 18.01
N LEU A 178 -1.38 -12.28 17.65
CA LEU A 178 -2.26 -11.11 17.53
C LEU A 178 -3.25 -11.25 16.38
N GLN A 179 -2.85 -11.85 15.25
CA GLN A 179 -3.79 -12.19 14.18
C GLN A 179 -4.88 -13.13 14.64
N LYS A 180 -4.49 -14.21 15.34
CA LYS A 180 -5.45 -15.18 15.88
C LYS A 180 -6.41 -14.50 16.84
N LYS A 181 -5.89 -13.66 17.75
CA LYS A 181 -6.70 -12.86 18.67
C LYS A 181 -7.69 -11.96 17.93
N ALA A 182 -7.27 -11.30 16.85
CA ALA A 182 -8.14 -10.47 16.02
C ALA A 182 -9.25 -11.28 15.35
N ILE A 183 -8.89 -12.40 14.71
CA ILE A 183 -9.87 -13.29 14.05
C ILE A 183 -10.86 -13.87 15.06
N ASP A 184 -10.39 -14.32 16.23
CA ASP A 184 -11.24 -14.86 17.29
C ASP A 184 -12.19 -13.79 17.83
N ALA A 185 -11.70 -12.55 18.04
CA ALA A 185 -12.54 -11.43 18.44
C ALA A 185 -13.63 -11.13 17.40
N LEU A 186 -13.27 -11.15 16.12
CA LEU A 186 -14.21 -10.92 15.02
C LEU A 186 -15.26 -12.02 14.90
N LYS A 187 -14.89 -13.29 15.05
CA LYS A 187 -15.82 -14.44 15.04
C LYS A 187 -16.82 -14.42 16.21
N ASN A 188 -16.44 -13.81 17.33
CA ASN A 188 -17.33 -13.66 18.48
C ASN A 188 -18.35 -12.52 18.31
N LEU A 189 -18.17 -11.68 17.29
CA LEU A 189 -19.20 -10.72 16.88
C LEU A 189 -20.23 -11.51 16.07
N ASN A 190 -21.52 -11.34 16.37
CA ASN A 190 -22.61 -11.97 15.61
C ASN A 190 -22.79 -11.31 14.21
N CYS A 191 -21.70 -11.05 13.49
CA CYS A 191 -21.68 -10.53 12.14
C CYS A 191 -21.01 -11.54 11.20
N THR A 192 -21.37 -11.51 9.91
CA THR A 192 -20.90 -12.49 8.91
C THR A 192 -19.70 -12.02 8.09
N SER A 193 -19.39 -10.73 8.06
CA SER A 193 -18.32 -10.20 7.22
C SER A 193 -17.73 -8.87 7.72
N ILE A 194 -16.54 -8.56 7.19
CA ILE A 194 -15.95 -7.23 7.14
C ILE A 194 -16.04 -6.75 5.68
N ASP A 195 -16.81 -5.70 5.44
CA ASP A 195 -16.96 -5.08 4.12
C ASP A 195 -15.81 -4.12 3.77
N GLY A 196 -14.89 -3.87 4.72
CA GLY A 196 -13.76 -2.96 4.53
C GLY A 196 -14.15 -1.48 4.62
N LEU A 197 -15.35 -1.17 5.12
CA LEU A 197 -15.80 0.19 5.34
C LEU A 197 -15.00 0.83 6.48
N THR A 198 -14.29 1.92 6.17
CA THR A 198 -13.53 2.70 7.14
C THR A 198 -13.77 4.19 7.04
N LYS A 199 -13.75 4.89 8.18
CA LYS A 199 -13.94 6.36 8.25
C LYS A 199 -12.63 7.14 8.20
N LYS A 200 -11.52 6.46 8.50
CA LYS A 200 -10.19 7.07 8.52
C LYS A 200 -9.13 6.01 8.28
N VAL A 201 -8.16 6.35 7.44
CA VAL A 201 -6.98 5.51 7.23
C VAL A 201 -5.75 6.32 7.60
N THR A 202 -4.91 5.77 8.47
CA THR A 202 -3.61 6.34 8.81
C THR A 202 -2.52 5.39 8.35
N VAL A 203 -1.58 5.89 7.55
CA VAL A 203 -0.48 5.09 7.00
C VAL A 203 0.86 5.69 7.44
N ASP A 204 1.63 4.92 8.19
CA ASP A 204 2.93 5.32 8.71
C ASP A 204 4.06 4.75 7.86
N PHE A 205 4.61 5.62 7.01
CA PHE A 205 5.77 5.33 6.18
C PHE A 205 7.10 5.81 6.79
N LYS A 206 7.11 6.32 8.03
CA LYS A 206 8.30 6.96 8.60
C LYS A 206 9.51 6.02 8.72
N LYS A 207 9.29 4.71 8.73
CA LYS A 207 10.35 3.68 8.79
C LYS A 207 10.81 3.16 7.44
N VAL A 208 10.18 3.61 6.36
CA VAL A 208 10.46 3.21 4.98
C VAL A 208 10.40 4.40 4.01
N PHE A 209 10.46 5.64 4.51
CA PHE A 209 10.20 6.83 3.69
C PHE A 209 11.17 6.90 2.51
N GLU A 210 12.38 6.35 2.64
CA GLU A 210 13.42 6.33 1.62
C GLU A 210 13.06 5.44 0.42
N LEU A 211 12.12 4.51 0.62
CA LEU A 211 11.58 3.64 -0.44
C LEU A 211 10.43 4.29 -1.20
N LEU A 212 9.91 5.43 -0.72
CA LEU A 212 8.82 6.14 -1.38
C LEU A 212 9.34 6.93 -2.60
N PRO A 213 8.45 7.24 -3.57
CA PRO A 213 8.73 8.23 -4.60
C PRO A 213 9.27 9.55 -4.02
N PRO A 214 10.22 10.24 -4.67
CA PRO A 214 10.86 11.44 -4.13
C PRO A 214 9.89 12.50 -3.58
N ARG A 215 8.75 12.70 -4.25
CA ARG A 215 7.71 13.65 -3.83
C ARG A 215 7.05 13.33 -2.48
N LEU A 216 7.05 12.06 -2.08
CA LEU A 216 6.40 11.57 -0.86
C LEU A 216 7.37 11.42 0.31
N GLN A 217 8.69 11.41 0.06
CA GLN A 217 9.69 11.12 1.10
C GLN A 217 9.69 12.16 2.22
N GLN A 218 9.70 13.45 1.88
CA GLN A 218 9.73 14.52 2.90
C GLN A 218 8.44 14.55 3.72
N PRO A 219 7.23 14.55 3.11
CA PRO A 219 5.99 14.42 3.87
C PRO A 219 5.97 13.21 4.82
N ALA A 220 6.42 12.04 4.35
CA ALA A 220 6.41 10.81 5.14
C ALA A 220 7.41 10.81 6.31
N ARG A 221 8.50 11.57 6.22
CA ARG A 221 9.44 11.76 7.35
C ARG A 221 8.80 12.55 8.49
N GLU A 222 7.97 13.51 8.15
CA GLU A 222 7.40 14.47 9.10
C GLU A 222 6.24 13.86 9.88
N ARG A 223 5.33 13.18 9.20
CA ARG A 223 4.11 12.64 9.82
C ARG A 223 3.50 11.48 9.00
N PRO A 224 2.65 10.65 9.62
CA PRO A 224 1.84 9.68 8.91
C PRO A 224 0.93 10.35 7.87
N PHE A 225 0.63 9.62 6.79
CA PHE A 225 -0.40 10.02 5.84
C PHE A 225 -1.76 9.67 6.40
N VAL A 226 -2.71 10.60 6.28
CA VAL A 226 -4.07 10.42 6.81
C VAL A 226 -5.04 10.67 5.68
N TYR A 227 -5.98 9.76 5.54
CA TYR A 227 -6.98 9.77 4.48
C TYR A 227 -8.39 9.68 5.05
N PHE A 228 -9.29 10.41 4.40
CA PHE A 228 -10.71 10.52 4.72
C PHE A 228 -11.57 10.16 3.50
N PRO A 229 -12.83 9.76 3.70
CA PRO A 229 -13.72 9.50 2.58
C PRO A 229 -14.04 10.79 1.83
N GLN A 230 -14.09 10.72 0.49
CA GLN A 230 -14.68 11.79 -0.34
C GLN A 230 -16.22 11.76 -0.31
N GLY A 231 -16.81 10.64 0.12
CA GLY A 231 -18.25 10.44 0.33
C GLY A 231 -18.54 9.99 1.76
N ASP A 232 -19.44 9.02 1.93
CA ASP A 232 -19.84 8.57 3.26
C ASP A 232 -18.76 7.73 3.95
N SER A 233 -18.00 6.93 3.19
CA SER A 233 -17.01 5.97 3.70
C SER A 233 -15.91 5.66 2.69
N ILE A 234 -14.80 5.10 3.18
CA ILE A 234 -13.73 4.52 2.37
C ILE A 234 -13.93 3.00 2.36
N TYR A 235 -13.92 2.38 1.19
CA TYR A 235 -13.93 0.93 1.03
C TYR A 235 -12.52 0.44 0.74
N LEU A 236 -11.95 -0.31 1.69
CA LEU A 236 -10.61 -0.87 1.58
C LEU A 236 -10.60 -2.20 0.81
N VAL A 237 -9.63 -2.37 -0.07
CA VAL A 237 -9.23 -3.67 -0.63
C VAL A 237 -7.78 -3.93 -0.26
N ASN A 238 -7.54 -5.07 0.39
CA ASN A 238 -6.20 -5.62 0.61
C ASN A 238 -6.10 -6.95 -0.11
N ALA A 239 -5.06 -7.11 -0.91
CA ALA A 239 -4.82 -8.33 -1.66
C ALA A 239 -3.33 -8.66 -1.73
N ARG A 240 -2.99 -9.94 -1.88
CA ARG A 240 -1.62 -10.43 -2.04
C ARG A 240 -1.52 -11.43 -3.17
N LYS A 241 -0.41 -11.43 -3.88
CA LYS A 241 -0.02 -12.48 -4.82
C LYS A 241 1.35 -13.03 -4.44
N LEU A 242 1.38 -14.33 -4.19
CA LEU A 242 2.61 -15.09 -3.95
C LEU A 242 3.27 -15.43 -5.29
N TYR A 243 4.61 -15.39 -5.32
CA TYR A 243 5.39 -15.86 -6.47
C TYR A 243 6.10 -17.19 -6.18
#